data_AF-A0A2G4ISB1-F1
#
_entry.id   AF-A0A2G4ISB1-F1
#
_cell.length_a   1.000
_cell.length_b   1.000
_cell.length_c   1.000
_cell.angle_alpha   90.00
_cell.angle_beta   90.00
_cell.angle_gamma   90.00
#
_symmetry.space_group_name_H-M   'P 1'
#
loop_
_entity.id
_entity.type
_entity.pdbx_description
1 polymer ?
#
loop_
_entity_poly.entity_id
_entity_poly.type
_entity_poly.pdbx_seq_one_letter_code
_entity_poly.pdbx_strand_id
1 'polypeptide(L)' 'MTEEVTRGVCRWLDDQVFITLRELKLGIGRRAHVLGLYTERTMVMIEVKSTTGDYRSDAKWLEYVPYCDGVHLRRTA' A
#
# COMPACT_ATOMS: atom_id res chain seq x y z
N MET A 1 0.62 12.41 10.65
CA MET A 1 0.00 12.40 9.31
C MET A 1 0.09 11.03 8.65
N THR A 2 1.24 10.60 8.13
CA THR A 2 1.34 9.32 7.37
C THR A 2 0.86 8.10 8.16
N GLU A 3 1.21 7.98 9.44
CA GLU A 3 0.77 6.85 10.27
C GLU A 3 -0.75 6.81 10.51
N GLU A 4 -1.39 7.97 10.70
CA GLU A 4 -2.84 8.04 10.91
C GLU A 4 -3.60 7.65 9.64
N VAL A 5 -3.06 8.04 8.49
CA VAL A 5 -3.59 7.67 7.18
C VAL A 5 -3.38 6.18 6.92
N THR A 6 -2.20 5.63 7.20
CA THR A 6 -1.92 4.19 7.14
C THR A 6 -2.92 3.42 8.00
N ARG A 7 -3.19 3.87 9.23
CA ARG A 7 -4.21 3.27 10.11
C ARG A 7 -5.62 3.37 9.52
N GLY A 8 -5.97 4.49 8.90
CA GLY A 8 -7.24 4.65 8.18
C GLY A 8 -7.38 3.71 6.98
N VAL A 9 -6.30 3.52 6.22
CA VAL A 9 -6.21 2.55 5.11
C VAL A 9 -6.40 1.13 5.62
N CYS A 10 -5.73 0.75 6.72
CA CYS A 10 -5.91 -0.57 7.32
C CYS A 10 -7.37 -0.83 7.73
N ARG A 11 -8.04 0.14 8.37
CA ARG A 11 -9.47 0.02 8.71
C ARG A 11 -10.34 -0.14 7.47
N TRP A 12 -10.10 0.67 6.44
CA TRP A 12 -10.85 0.57 5.20
C TRP A 12 -10.67 -0.80 4.52
N LEU A 13 -9.47 -1.38 4.56
CA LEU A 13 -9.20 -2.73 4.06
C LEU A 13 -9.88 -3.81 4.92
N ASP A 14 -9.88 -3.65 6.24
CA ASP A 14 -10.56 -4.53 7.19
C ASP A 14 -12.09 -4.56 6.93
N ASP A 15 -12.70 -3.41 6.65
CA ASP A 15 -14.11 -3.29 6.25
C ASP A 15 -14.40 -4.05 4.93
N GLN A 16 -13.39 -4.33 4.12
CA GLN A 16 -13.47 -5.12 2.89
C GLN A 16 -12.99 -6.58 3.07
N VAL A 17 -12.80 -7.02 4.32
CA VAL A 17 -12.39 -8.39 4.70
C VAL A 17 -10.95 -8.73 4.27
N PHE A 18 -10.09 -7.72 4.12
CA PHE A 18 -8.65 -7.93 3.91
C PHE A 18 -7.92 -8.05 5.24
N ILE A 19 -6.99 -9.00 5.33
CA ILE A 19 -5.97 -9.02 6.39
C ILE A 19 -4.86 -8.06 5.99
N THR A 20 -4.42 -7.19 6.92
CA THR A 20 -3.43 -6.15 6.62
C THR A 20 -2.10 -6.35 7.32
N LEU A 21 -1.00 -6.08 6.60
CA LEU A 21 0.36 -5.99 7.14
C LEU A 21 0.91 -4.59 6.86
N ARG A 22 1.55 -3.98 7.85
CA ARG A 22 2.19 -2.66 7.70
C ARG A 22 3.70 -2.81 7.52
N GLU A 23 4.29 -1.88 6.79
CA GLU A 23 5.76 -1.77 6.62
C GLU A 23 6.42 -3.03 6.03
N LEU A 24 5.74 -3.69 5.09
CA LEU A 24 6.24 -4.91 4.45
C LEU A 24 7.50 -4.63 3.64
N LYS A 25 8.60 -5.29 3.99
CA LYS A 25 9.84 -5.28 3.19
C LYS A 25 9.76 -6.32 2.07
N LEU A 26 9.99 -5.87 0.84
CA LEU A 26 10.10 -6.72 -0.34
C LEU A 26 11.56 -7.15 -0.53
N GLY A 27 11.77 -8.33 -1.13
CA GLY A 27 13.12 -8.87 -1.40
C GLY A 27 14.00 -7.99 -2.30
N ILE A 28 13.40 -7.03 -3.00
CA ILE A 28 14.06 -6.03 -3.85
C ILE A 28 14.55 -4.79 -3.10
N GLY A 29 14.57 -4.81 -1.77
CA GLY A 29 15.02 -3.67 -0.95
C GLY A 29 14.01 -2.51 -0.91
N ARG A 30 12.75 -2.77 -1.28
CA ARG A 30 11.64 -1.83 -1.17
C ARG A 30 10.79 -2.10 0.07
N ARG A 31 9.98 -1.12 0.46
CA ARG A 31 9.06 -1.23 1.59
C ARG A 31 7.72 -0.64 1.21
N ALA A 32 6.69 -1.47 1.22
CA ALA A 32 5.31 -1.01 1.08
C ALA A 32 4.77 -0.51 2.42
N HIS A 33 3.94 0.52 2.39
CA HIS A 33 3.31 1.05 3.61
C HIS A 33 2.27 0.07 4.16
N VAL A 34 1.40 -0.45 3.30
CA VAL A 34 0.39 -1.44 3.67
C VAL A 34 0.30 -2.53 2.59
N LEU A 35 0.25 -3.78 3.02
CA LEU A 35 -0.22 -4.91 2.24
C LEU A 35 -1.63 -5.27 2.69
N GLY A 36 -2.55 -5.47 1.76
CA GLY A 36 -3.82 -6.14 1.99
C GLY A 36 -3.82 -7.53 1.35
N LEU A 37 -4.27 -8.53 2.09
CA LEU A 37 -4.48 -9.90 1.60
C LEU A 37 -5.96 -10.27 1.73
N TYR A 38 -6.57 -10.63 0.61
CA TYR A 38 -7.92 -11.19 0.55
C TYR A 38 -7.86 -12.56 -0.10
N THR A 39 -8.16 -13.61 0.67
CA THR A 39 -8.01 -15.00 0.23
C THR A 39 -6.58 -15.32 -0.27
N GLU A 40 -6.34 -16.52 -0.81
CA GLU A 40 -4.99 -16.93 -1.26
C GLU A 40 -4.53 -16.25 -2.56
N ARG A 41 -5.41 -15.50 -3.24
CA ARG A 41 -5.20 -15.05 -4.64
C ARG A 41 -5.38 -13.55 -4.86
N THR A 42 -5.54 -12.77 -3.80
CA THR A 42 -5.68 -11.31 -3.96
C THR A 42 -4.79 -10.61 -2.97
N MET A 43 -3.73 -10.02 -3.50
CA MET A 43 -2.80 -9.19 -2.77
C MET A 43 -2.82 -7.77 -3.34
N VAL A 44 -2.99 -6.77 -2.48
CA VAL A 44 -2.93 -5.35 -2.84
C VAL A 44 -1.80 -4.66 -2.08
N MET A 45 -1.01 -3.87 -2.79
CA MET A 45 0.06 -3.05 -2.21
C MET A 45 -0.38 -1.59 -2.20
N ILE A 46 -0.30 -0.94 -1.03
CA ILE A 46 -0.71 0.46 -0.86
C ILE A 46 0.47 1.31 -0.40
N GLU A 47 0.65 2.43 -1.10
CA GLU A 47 1.60 3.48 -0.79
C GLU A 47 0.85 4.74 -0.33
N VAL A 48 1.19 5.24 0.87
CA VAL A 48 0.66 6.48 1.41
C VAL A 48 1.66 7.60 1.15
N LYS A 49 1.23 8.65 0.45
CA LYS A 49 2.06 9.84 0.16
C LYS A 49 1.48 11.08 0.84
N SER A 50 2.36 11.83 1.49
CA SER A 50 2.02 13.05 2.24
C SER A 50 1.93 14.30 1.38
N THR A 51 2.52 14.30 0.17
CA THR A 51 2.51 15.46 -0.72
C THR A 51 2.17 15.08 -2.15
N THR A 52 1.68 16.06 -2.91
CA THR A 52 1.42 15.90 -4.35
C THR A 52 2.72 15.74 -5.14
N GLY A 53 3.82 16.36 -4.69
CA GLY A 53 5.13 16.20 -5.30
C GLY A 53 5.63 14.75 -5.20
N ASP A 54 5.53 14.15 -4.01
CA ASP A 54 5.92 12.75 -3.79
C ASP A 54 5.04 11.80 -4.60
N TYR A 55 3.73 12.02 -4.62
CA TYR A 55 2.81 11.21 -5.41
C TYR A 55 3.13 11.24 -6.91
N ARG A 56 3.45 12.41 -7.48
CA ARG A 56 3.72 12.55 -8.92
C ARG A 56 5.11 12.08 -9.32
N SER A 57 6.09 12.21 -8.43
CA SER A 57 7.49 11.85 -8.71
C SER A 57 7.81 10.40 -8.37
N ASP A 58 6.99 9.74 -7.53
CA ASP A 58 7.24 8.36 -7.16
C ASP A 58 6.71 7.38 -8.20
N ALA A 59 7.63 6.85 -9.01
CA ALA A 59 7.39 5.76 -9.95
C ALA A 59 7.82 4.39 -9.41
N LYS A 60 8.36 4.30 -8.18
CA LYS A 60 8.91 3.05 -7.62
C LYS A 60 7.85 2.00 -7.34
N TRP A 61 6.59 2.41 -7.18
CA TRP A 61 5.47 1.49 -6.99
C TRP A 61 5.27 0.54 -8.19
N LEU A 62 5.76 0.89 -9.38
CA LEU A 62 5.75 -0.01 -10.54
C LEU A 62 6.59 -1.26 -10.28
N GLU A 63 7.63 -1.17 -9.44
CA GLU A 63 8.45 -2.31 -9.03
C GLU A 63 7.67 -3.31 -8.16
N TYR A 64 6.47 -2.94 -7.67
CA TYR A 64 5.64 -3.80 -6.83
C TYR A 64 4.69 -4.68 -7.62
N VAL A 65 4.44 -4.35 -8.91
CA VAL A 65 3.53 -5.08 -9.79
C VAL A 65 3.82 -6.59 -9.86
N PRO A 66 5.08 -7.07 -9.90
CA PRO A 66 5.35 -8.51 -9.90
C PRO A 66 4.95 -9.25 -8.61
N TYR A 67 4.65 -8.50 -7.54
CA TYR A 67 4.39 -9.05 -6.20
C TYR A 67 2.93 -8.99 -5.79
N CYS A 68 2.03 -8.40 -6.60
CA CYS A 68 0.64 -8.19 -6.22
C CYS A 68 -0.30 -8.29 -7.43
N ASP A 69 -1.55 -8.66 -7.16
CA ASP A 69 -2.60 -8.72 -8.19
C ASP A 69 -3.10 -7.31 -8.58
N GLY A 70 -2.79 -6.30 -7.76
CA GLY A 70 -3.02 -4.90 -8.07
C GLY A 70 -2.26 -3.93 -7.16
N VAL A 71 -1.93 -2.76 -7.71
CA VAL A 71 -1.33 -1.63 -6.96
C VAL A 71 -2.37 -0.54 -6.78
N HIS A 72 -2.56 -0.06 -5.55
CA HIS A 72 -3.49 1.04 -5.25
C HIS A 72 -2.76 2.20 -4.58
N LEU A 73 -2.80 3.39 -5.19
CA LEU A 73 -2.19 4.61 -4.65
C LEU A 73 -3.29 5.49 -4.02
N ARG A 74 -3.16 5.80 -2.72
CA ARG A 74 -4.12 6.67 -2.03
C ARG A 74 -3.46 7.98 -1.60
N ARG A 75 -3.99 9.09 -2.10
CA ARG A 75 -3.68 10.44 -1.63
C ARG A 75 -4.39 10.71 -0.31
N THR A 76 -3.71 11.41 0.59
CA THR A 76 -4.37 12.20 1.63
C THR A 76 -4.07 13.67 1.42
N ALA A 77 -5.12 14.49 1.51
CA ALA A 77 -5.04 15.93 1.35
C ALA A 77 -4.12 16.56 2.40
#